data_AF-A0AA47EHN8-F1
#
_entry.id   AF-A0AA47EHN8-F1
#
_cell.length_a   1.000
_cell.length_b   1.000
_cell.length_c   1.000
_cell.angle_alpha   90.00
_cell.angle_beta   90.00
_cell.angle_gamma   90.00
#
_symmetry.space_group_name_H-M   'P 1'
#
loop_
_entity.id
_entity.type
_entity.pdbx_description
1 polymer ?
#
loop_
_entity_poly.entity_id
_entity_poly.type
_entity_poly.pdbx_seq_one_letter_code
_entity_poly.pdbx_strand_id
1 'polypeptide(L)'
;MNKKIIGSFLAAVMIAGTTSISAFGAMGSGTVVIGTKAFDLSYANDPANFKEIASAIVDGGMVYVKNFDGKWINNINGLATAISSIPAVIYKNATEKISFDAADLETKVTTTINSATKILAATQAVIKAEISKVQTDVDTANTLVNALLADTTSSKIKADLLSRLSLIKVTNVTTPIVTTPSVDITAPILNSVALTIGQSVSAIKDASGNFKVSLAAAKATDMFTAVNFNTSEKATVKVTCLGRSKTFTINDSGNLTIPVADLLGSYAPSAAGISVGTLKNYLSLLGNSITLNATLTDASGNASTKTIIIAAN
;
A
#
# COMPACT_ATOMS: atom_id res chain seq x y z
N MET A 1 -40.86 -34.84 39.51
CA MET A 1 -39.91 -35.97 39.57
C MET A 1 -40.53 -37.15 38.82
N ASN A 2 -39.76 -37.71 37.89
CA ASN A 2 -39.85 -39.07 37.32
C ASN A 2 -41.06 -39.50 36.48
N LYS A 3 -40.80 -39.45 35.17
CA LYS A 3 -41.38 -40.26 34.09
C LYS A 3 -41.11 -41.76 34.30
N LYS A 4 -42.06 -42.59 33.87
CA LYS A 4 -41.99 -43.96 33.31
C LYS A 4 -43.46 -44.41 33.28
N ILE A 5 -44.04 -44.94 32.22
CA ILE A 5 -43.78 -46.19 31.50
C ILE A 5 -44.40 -45.99 30.09
N ILE A 6 -43.86 -46.59 29.04
CA ILE A 6 -44.51 -47.54 28.10
C ILE A 6 -43.84 -47.20 26.75
N GLY A 7 -43.28 -48.11 25.97
CA GLY A 7 -43.20 -49.55 26.03
C GLY A 7 -42.23 -49.99 24.94
N SER A 8 -41.68 -51.18 25.13
CA SER A 8 -40.98 -51.92 24.09
C SER A 8 -41.89 -52.14 22.88
N PHE A 9 -41.43 -51.77 21.69
CA PHE A 9 -41.77 -52.54 20.50
C PHE A 9 -40.45 -53.03 19.90
N LEU A 10 -40.13 -54.26 20.28
CA LEU A 10 -39.11 -55.07 19.61
C LEU A 10 -39.73 -55.43 18.24
N ALA A 11 -39.35 -54.71 17.19
CA ALA A 11 -39.52 -55.18 15.82
C ALA A 11 -38.13 -55.44 15.26
N ALA A 12 -37.72 -56.70 15.34
CA ALA A 12 -36.66 -57.22 14.50
C ALA A 12 -37.08 -57.03 13.05
N VAL A 13 -36.56 -56.00 12.40
CA VAL A 13 -36.62 -55.89 10.94
C VAL A 13 -35.30 -56.47 10.42
N MET A 14 -35.33 -57.77 10.14
CA MET A 14 -34.40 -58.35 9.18
C MET A 14 -34.70 -57.70 7.82
N ILE A 15 -33.98 -56.62 7.49
CA ILE A 15 -33.84 -56.19 6.10
C ILE A 15 -32.72 -57.04 5.50
N ALA A 16 -33.07 -58.28 5.15
CA ALA A 16 -32.43 -58.98 4.05
C ALA A 16 -32.79 -58.22 2.77
N GLY A 17 -32.00 -57.21 2.48
CA GLY A 17 -32.05 -56.40 1.28
C GLY A 17 -30.73 -55.69 1.25
N THR A 18 -29.79 -56.21 0.46
CA THR A 18 -28.53 -55.55 0.15
C THR A 18 -28.85 -54.25 -0.60
N THR A 19 -29.29 -53.22 0.12
CA THR A 19 -29.37 -51.87 -0.41
C THR A 19 -27.93 -51.48 -0.64
N SER A 20 -27.49 -51.57 -1.90
CA SER A 20 -26.22 -51.00 -2.32
C SER A 20 -26.27 -49.52 -1.96
N ILE A 21 -25.61 -49.15 -0.87
CA ILE A 21 -25.34 -47.75 -0.59
C ILE A 21 -24.35 -47.30 -1.66
N SER A 22 -24.66 -46.21 -2.36
CA SER A 22 -23.68 -45.58 -3.22
C SER A 22 -22.54 -45.08 -2.32
N ALA A 23 -21.30 -45.44 -2.60
CA ALA A 23 -20.17 -44.93 -1.83
C ALA A 23 -20.01 -43.43 -2.08
N PHE A 24 -19.86 -42.69 -0.99
CA PHE A 24 -19.44 -41.28 -1.00
C PHE A 24 -17.90 -41.23 -1.01
N GLY A 25 -17.26 -41.64 -2.11
CA GLY A 25 -15.79 -41.66 -2.22
C GLY A 25 -15.31 -42.26 -3.54
N ALA A 26 -14.01 -42.17 -3.82
CA ALA A 26 -13.40 -42.89 -4.94
C ALA A 26 -13.03 -44.33 -4.54
N MET A 27 -13.02 -45.23 -5.51
CA MET A 27 -12.53 -46.61 -5.39
C MET A 27 -11.06 -46.63 -4.96
N GLY A 28 -10.68 -47.64 -4.18
CA GLY A 28 -9.31 -47.77 -3.67
C GLY A 28 -8.27 -47.99 -4.78
N SER A 29 -7.01 -47.63 -4.53
CA SER A 29 -5.90 -48.03 -5.41
C SER A 29 -5.78 -49.55 -5.49
N GLY A 30 -5.34 -50.07 -6.64
CA GLY A 30 -5.32 -51.51 -6.90
C GLY A 30 -6.69 -52.09 -7.29
N THR A 31 -7.61 -51.26 -7.77
CA THR A 31 -8.92 -51.69 -8.26
C THR A 31 -8.87 -52.06 -9.74
N VAL A 32 -9.54 -53.15 -10.12
CA VAL A 32 -9.76 -53.54 -11.51
C VAL A 32 -11.25 -53.43 -11.83
N VAL A 33 -11.58 -52.63 -12.85
CA VAL A 33 -12.92 -52.50 -13.42
C VAL A 33 -13.00 -53.39 -14.66
N ILE A 34 -14.07 -54.18 -14.76
CA ILE A 34 -14.38 -55.04 -15.91
C ILE A 34 -15.86 -54.84 -16.23
N GLY A 35 -16.14 -54.09 -17.30
CA GLY A 35 -17.51 -53.75 -17.67
C GLY A 35 -18.22 -52.96 -16.55
N THR A 36 -19.24 -53.55 -15.93
CA THR A 36 -20.03 -52.95 -14.84
C THR A 36 -19.65 -53.46 -13.44
N LYS A 37 -18.55 -54.21 -13.33
CA LYS A 37 -18.04 -54.76 -12.07
C LYS A 37 -16.69 -54.15 -11.74
N ALA A 38 -16.40 -53.98 -10.45
CA ALA A 38 -15.09 -53.59 -9.97
C ALA A 38 -14.66 -54.48 -8.81
N PHE A 39 -13.37 -54.82 -8.77
CA PHE A 39 -12.80 -55.72 -7.78
C PHE A 39 -11.54 -55.09 -7.19
N ASP A 40 -11.45 -55.09 -5.86
CA ASP A 40 -10.18 -54.81 -5.19
C ASP A 40 -9.20 -55.98 -5.42
N LEU A 41 -7.90 -55.69 -5.40
CA LEU A 41 -6.87 -56.69 -5.66
C LEU A 41 -6.94 -57.89 -4.69
N SER A 42 -7.28 -57.66 -3.42
CA SER A 42 -7.36 -58.71 -2.41
C SER A 42 -8.51 -59.66 -2.70
N TYR A 43 -9.69 -59.14 -3.05
CA TYR A 43 -10.84 -59.94 -3.49
C TYR A 43 -10.53 -60.71 -4.78
N ALA A 44 -9.81 -60.07 -5.72
CA ALA A 44 -9.42 -60.69 -6.98
C ALA A 44 -8.39 -61.83 -6.79
N ASN A 45 -7.56 -61.75 -5.74
CA ASN A 45 -6.51 -62.71 -5.44
C ASN A 45 -7.00 -63.92 -4.60
N ASP A 46 -8.26 -63.96 -4.20
CA ASP A 46 -8.85 -65.10 -3.50
C ASP A 46 -9.32 -66.17 -4.52
N PRO A 47 -8.78 -67.40 -4.49
CA PRO A 47 -9.19 -68.48 -5.39
C PRO A 47 -10.68 -68.82 -5.31
N ALA A 48 -11.34 -68.55 -4.18
CA ALA A 48 -12.78 -68.77 -4.03
C ALA A 48 -13.63 -67.89 -4.98
N ASN A 49 -13.12 -66.72 -5.36
CA ASN A 49 -13.83 -65.76 -6.22
C ASN A 49 -13.55 -65.96 -7.72
N PHE A 50 -12.72 -66.94 -8.08
CA PHE A 50 -12.30 -67.20 -9.47
C PHE A 50 -13.48 -67.28 -10.44
N LYS A 51 -14.56 -67.98 -10.08
CA LYS A 51 -15.72 -68.16 -10.97
C LYS A 51 -16.40 -66.83 -11.32
N GLU A 52 -16.53 -65.93 -10.35
CA GLU A 52 -17.16 -64.64 -10.58
C GLU A 52 -16.28 -63.74 -11.45
N ILE A 53 -14.98 -63.71 -11.18
CA ILE A 53 -14.02 -62.88 -11.92
C ILE A 53 -13.90 -63.40 -13.36
N ALA A 54 -13.79 -64.72 -13.54
CA ALA A 54 -13.76 -65.34 -14.86
C ALA A 54 -15.05 -65.06 -15.64
N SER A 55 -16.23 -65.11 -14.98
CA SER A 55 -17.49 -64.71 -15.61
C SER A 55 -17.44 -63.25 -16.05
N ALA A 56 -16.98 -62.33 -15.20
CA ALA A 56 -16.88 -60.92 -15.56
C ALA A 56 -15.95 -60.66 -16.76
N ILE A 57 -14.84 -61.40 -16.85
CA ILE A 57 -13.91 -61.33 -17.99
C ILE A 57 -14.58 -61.85 -19.28
N VAL A 58 -15.32 -62.95 -19.18
CA VAL A 58 -16.00 -63.58 -20.33
C VAL A 58 -17.21 -62.74 -20.81
N ASP A 59 -17.95 -62.14 -19.87
CA ASP A 59 -19.05 -61.21 -20.15
C ASP A 59 -18.53 -59.96 -20.92
N GLY A 60 -17.24 -59.66 -20.77
CA GLY A 60 -16.53 -58.67 -21.55
C GLY A 60 -16.78 -57.22 -21.11
N GLY A 61 -16.35 -56.29 -21.96
CA GLY A 61 -16.39 -54.85 -21.69
C GLY A 61 -15.00 -54.25 -21.54
N MET A 62 -14.97 -52.93 -21.31
CA MET A 62 -13.71 -52.22 -21.12
C MET A 62 -13.10 -52.59 -19.77
N VAL A 63 -11.78 -52.82 -19.77
CA VAL A 63 -11.01 -53.11 -18.56
C VAL A 63 -10.18 -51.90 -18.19
N TYR A 64 -10.35 -51.43 -16.96
CA TYR A 64 -9.57 -50.34 -16.40
C TYR A 64 -8.89 -50.79 -15.11
N VAL A 65 -7.68 -50.30 -14.87
CA VAL A 65 -6.90 -50.60 -13.67
C VAL A 65 -6.54 -49.31 -12.98
N LYS A 66 -6.90 -49.17 -11.70
CA LYS A 66 -6.38 -48.10 -10.84
C LYS A 66 -5.07 -48.57 -10.24
N ASN A 67 -3.96 -48.00 -10.69
CA ASN A 67 -2.65 -48.36 -10.15
C ASN A 67 -2.48 -47.93 -8.68
N PHE A 68 -1.37 -48.30 -8.06
CA PHE A 68 -1.11 -47.94 -6.66
C PHE A 68 -0.91 -46.44 -6.42
N ASP A 69 -0.55 -45.68 -7.46
CA ASP A 69 -0.49 -44.21 -7.45
C ASP A 69 -1.88 -43.55 -7.60
N GLY A 70 -2.96 -44.32 -7.68
CA GLY A 70 -4.33 -43.83 -7.82
C GLY A 70 -4.74 -43.40 -9.24
N LYS A 71 -3.90 -43.65 -10.26
CA LYS A 71 -4.19 -43.33 -11.66
C LYS A 71 -4.92 -44.47 -12.36
N TRP A 72 -5.95 -44.13 -13.12
CA TRP A 72 -6.66 -45.07 -13.98
C TRP A 72 -5.89 -45.32 -15.27
N ILE A 73 -5.74 -46.58 -15.65
CA ILE A 73 -5.08 -47.06 -16.86
C ILE A 73 -6.07 -47.87 -17.67
N ASN A 74 -6.17 -47.61 -18.98
CA ASN A 74 -6.95 -48.44 -19.89
C ASN A 74 -6.12 -49.66 -20.30
N ASN A 75 -6.63 -50.86 -20.04
CA ASN A 75 -5.92 -52.11 -20.29
C ASN A 75 -5.67 -52.40 -21.79
N ILE A 76 -6.42 -51.76 -22.69
CA ILE A 76 -6.27 -51.98 -24.14
C ILE A 76 -5.00 -51.29 -24.67
N ASN A 77 -4.71 -50.07 -24.21
CA ASN A 77 -3.61 -49.25 -24.74
C ASN A 77 -2.50 -48.97 -23.71
N GLY A 78 -2.68 -49.35 -22.44
CA GLY A 78 -1.72 -49.11 -21.36
C GLY A 78 -1.55 -47.64 -20.98
N LEU A 79 -2.41 -46.74 -21.48
CA LEU A 79 -2.32 -45.31 -21.23
C LEU A 79 -3.21 -44.89 -20.06
N ALA A 80 -2.80 -43.80 -19.40
CA ALA A 80 -3.64 -43.16 -18.39
C ALA A 80 -4.97 -42.72 -19.02
N THR A 81 -6.08 -43.06 -18.36
CA THR A 81 -7.43 -42.69 -18.80
C THR A 81 -8.01 -41.62 -17.89
N ALA A 82 -8.86 -40.77 -18.46
CA ALA A 82 -9.62 -39.82 -17.67
C ALA A 82 -10.62 -40.57 -16.78
N ILE A 83 -10.81 -40.07 -15.55
CA ILE A 83 -11.75 -40.64 -14.56
C ILE A 83 -13.17 -40.69 -15.15
N SER A 84 -13.54 -39.74 -16.00
CA SER A 84 -14.84 -39.69 -16.70
C SER A 84 -15.13 -40.89 -17.62
N SER A 85 -14.12 -41.69 -17.95
CA SER A 85 -14.29 -42.89 -18.79
C SER A 85 -14.65 -44.14 -17.98
N ILE A 86 -14.60 -44.06 -16.64
CA ILE A 86 -14.93 -45.17 -15.76
C ILE A 86 -16.46 -45.29 -15.65
N PRO A 87 -17.05 -46.44 -16.00
CA PRO A 87 -18.50 -46.65 -15.93
C PRO A 87 -18.97 -46.73 -14.47
N ALA A 88 -20.29 -46.69 -14.27
CA ALA A 88 -20.88 -47.07 -12.99
C ALA A 88 -20.63 -48.56 -12.73
N VAL A 89 -20.21 -48.89 -11.52
CA VAL A 89 -19.76 -50.24 -11.16
C VAL A 89 -20.31 -50.70 -9.83
N ILE A 90 -20.47 -52.02 -9.71
CA ILE A 90 -20.61 -52.68 -8.42
C ILE A 90 -19.20 -53.11 -7.99
N TYR A 91 -18.67 -52.40 -7.01
CA TYR A 91 -17.38 -52.68 -6.39
C TYR A 91 -17.50 -53.76 -5.33
N LYS A 92 -16.55 -54.69 -5.33
CA LYS A 92 -16.45 -55.75 -4.33
C LYS A 92 -15.07 -55.77 -3.69
N ASN A 93 -15.07 -55.88 -2.38
CA ASN A 93 -13.90 -56.24 -1.59
C ASN A 93 -14.19 -57.45 -0.69
N ALA A 94 -13.22 -57.84 0.15
CA ALA A 94 -13.36 -58.99 1.06
C ALA A 94 -14.59 -58.94 1.98
N THR A 95 -15.13 -57.75 2.27
CA THR A 95 -16.16 -57.52 3.29
C THR A 95 -17.43 -56.86 2.77
N GLU A 96 -17.39 -56.21 1.61
CA GLU A 96 -18.39 -55.24 1.17
C GLU A 96 -18.71 -55.36 -0.32
N LYS A 97 -19.97 -55.03 -0.63
CA LYS A 97 -20.47 -54.82 -1.99
C LYS A 97 -21.06 -53.41 -2.04
N ILE A 98 -20.46 -52.55 -2.84
CA ILE A 98 -20.73 -51.11 -2.87
C ILE A 98 -21.03 -50.70 -4.31
N SER A 99 -22.04 -49.84 -4.53
CA SER A 99 -22.24 -49.23 -5.84
C SER A 99 -21.42 -47.95 -5.95
N PHE A 100 -20.70 -47.78 -7.04
CA PHE A 100 -20.10 -46.51 -7.43
C PHE A 100 -20.80 -46.00 -8.68
N ASP A 101 -21.18 -44.73 -8.67
CA ASP A 101 -21.66 -44.06 -9.86
C ASP A 101 -20.53 -43.95 -10.90
N ALA A 102 -20.91 -43.60 -12.14
CA ALA A 102 -19.91 -43.38 -13.18
C ALA A 102 -18.92 -42.28 -12.76
N ALA A 103 -17.71 -42.38 -13.31
CA ALA A 103 -16.64 -41.40 -13.17
C ALA A 103 -15.95 -41.30 -11.80
N ASP A 104 -15.79 -42.41 -11.06
CA ASP A 104 -14.94 -42.60 -9.85
C ASP A 104 -14.62 -41.31 -9.06
N LEU A 105 -15.66 -40.51 -8.79
CA LEU A 105 -15.47 -39.18 -8.26
C LEU A 105 -15.15 -39.31 -6.78
N GLU A 106 -14.03 -38.73 -6.35
CA GLU A 106 -13.85 -38.43 -4.94
C GLU A 106 -14.97 -37.48 -4.51
N THR A 107 -15.85 -37.94 -3.60
CA THR A 107 -16.82 -37.05 -2.98
C THR A 107 -16.02 -35.97 -2.26
N LYS A 108 -16.19 -34.75 -2.76
CA LYS A 108 -15.31 -33.60 -2.55
C LYS A 108 -15.41 -33.08 -1.10
N VAL A 109 -14.81 -33.81 -0.16
CA VAL A 109 -14.59 -33.36 1.24
C VAL A 109 -13.79 -32.05 1.24
N THR A 110 -12.95 -31.84 0.23
CA THR A 110 -12.19 -30.61 0.00
C THR A 110 -13.09 -29.39 -0.24
N THR A 111 -14.28 -29.51 -0.85
CA THR A 111 -15.17 -28.34 -1.03
C THR A 111 -15.82 -27.89 0.25
N THR A 112 -16.30 -28.81 1.08
CA THR A 112 -17.04 -28.46 2.29
C THR A 112 -16.12 -27.83 3.35
N ILE A 113 -14.90 -28.37 3.50
CA ILE A 113 -13.88 -27.78 4.38
C ILE A 113 -13.48 -26.39 3.86
N ASN A 114 -13.24 -26.25 2.55
CA ASN A 114 -12.93 -24.95 1.95
C ASN A 114 -14.08 -23.93 2.09
N SER A 115 -15.34 -24.36 2.02
CA SER A 115 -16.50 -23.50 2.25
C SER A 115 -16.54 -22.98 3.69
N ALA A 116 -16.36 -23.85 4.69
CA ALA A 116 -16.39 -23.46 6.10
C ALA A 116 -15.29 -22.45 6.46
N THR A 117 -14.06 -22.68 5.99
CA THR A 117 -12.93 -21.75 6.21
C THR A 117 -13.17 -20.40 5.53
N LYS A 118 -13.70 -20.39 4.31
CA LYS A 118 -14.03 -19.14 3.58
C LYS A 118 -15.16 -18.36 4.26
N ILE A 119 -16.19 -19.07 4.73
CA ILE A 119 -17.30 -18.47 5.51
C ILE A 119 -16.76 -17.81 6.77
N LEU A 120 -15.88 -18.49 7.50
CA LEU A 120 -15.27 -17.94 8.71
C LEU A 120 -14.43 -16.68 8.41
N ALA A 121 -13.63 -16.70 7.36
CA ALA A 121 -12.82 -15.55 6.95
C ALA A 121 -13.69 -14.34 6.53
N ALA A 122 -14.73 -14.58 5.71
CA ALA A 122 -15.67 -13.54 5.30
C ALA A 122 -16.42 -12.94 6.51
N THR A 123 -16.83 -13.79 7.46
CA THR A 123 -17.52 -13.35 8.69
C THR A 123 -16.62 -12.47 9.54
N GLN A 124 -15.35 -12.86 9.75
CA GLN A 124 -14.39 -12.05 10.51
C GLN A 124 -14.09 -10.72 9.82
N ALA A 125 -13.98 -10.71 8.49
CA ALA A 125 -13.77 -9.48 7.73
C ALA A 125 -14.96 -8.52 7.87
N VAL A 126 -16.20 -9.03 7.84
CA VAL A 126 -17.41 -8.22 8.09
C VAL A 126 -17.43 -7.67 9.51
N ILE A 127 -17.14 -8.49 10.53
CA ILE A 127 -17.04 -8.03 11.93
C ILE A 127 -15.98 -6.92 12.05
N LYS A 128 -14.81 -7.11 11.43
CA LYS A 128 -13.76 -6.10 11.43
C LYS A 128 -14.23 -4.80 10.77
N ALA A 129 -14.91 -4.88 9.62
CA ALA A 129 -15.47 -3.72 8.93
C ALA A 129 -16.56 -3.01 9.75
N GLU A 130 -17.40 -3.75 10.47
CA GLU A 130 -18.44 -3.21 11.37
C GLU A 130 -17.83 -2.44 12.55
N ILE A 131 -16.73 -2.98 13.12
CA ILE A 131 -16.00 -2.37 14.24
C ILE A 131 -15.18 -1.16 13.77
N SER A 132 -14.39 -1.31 12.71
CA SER A 132 -13.46 -0.28 12.24
C SER A 132 -14.16 0.85 11.49
N LYS A 133 -15.23 0.53 10.76
CA LYS A 133 -15.97 1.44 9.87
C LYS A 133 -15.07 2.15 8.84
N VAL A 134 -13.96 1.53 8.45
CA VAL A 134 -13.01 2.06 7.45
C VAL A 134 -13.28 1.44 6.08
N GLN A 135 -13.16 2.24 5.02
CA GLN A 135 -13.45 1.81 3.65
C GLN A 135 -12.61 0.60 3.21
N THR A 136 -11.32 0.58 3.55
CA THR A 136 -10.42 -0.55 3.21
C THR A 136 -10.87 -1.88 3.82
N ASP A 137 -11.40 -1.87 5.05
CA ASP A 137 -11.92 -3.08 5.68
C ASP A 137 -13.27 -3.50 5.05
N VAL A 138 -14.12 -2.53 4.67
CA VAL A 138 -15.36 -2.79 3.92
C VAL A 138 -15.07 -3.39 2.54
N ASP A 139 -14.06 -2.89 1.82
CA ASP A 139 -13.64 -3.42 0.52
C ASP A 139 -13.09 -4.85 0.64
N THR A 140 -12.30 -5.10 1.67
CA THR A 140 -11.77 -6.43 1.99
C THR A 140 -12.90 -7.41 2.30
N ALA A 141 -13.87 -7.00 3.13
CA ALA A 141 -15.02 -7.81 3.47
C ALA A 141 -15.91 -8.08 2.24
N ASN A 142 -16.20 -7.07 1.43
CA ASN A 142 -16.95 -7.22 0.16
C ASN A 142 -16.29 -8.24 -0.77
N THR A 143 -14.96 -8.19 -0.90
CA THR A 143 -14.21 -9.13 -1.74
C THR A 143 -14.38 -10.57 -1.26
N LEU A 144 -14.22 -10.82 0.04
CA LEU A 144 -14.32 -12.16 0.63
C LEU A 144 -15.75 -12.71 0.60
N VAL A 145 -16.75 -11.88 0.89
CA VAL A 145 -18.17 -12.27 0.83
C VAL A 145 -18.59 -12.61 -0.60
N ASN A 146 -18.10 -11.86 -1.59
CA ASN A 146 -18.40 -12.15 -2.99
C ASN A 146 -17.73 -13.44 -3.50
N ALA A 147 -16.59 -13.83 -2.92
CA ALA A 147 -15.85 -15.06 -3.23
C ALA A 147 -16.42 -16.35 -2.58
N LEU A 148 -17.47 -16.26 -1.75
CA LEU A 148 -18.15 -17.43 -1.20
C LEU A 148 -18.81 -18.26 -2.32
N LEU A 149 -18.75 -19.60 -2.18
CA LEU A 149 -19.32 -20.53 -3.16
C LEU A 149 -20.85 -20.41 -3.21
N ALA A 150 -21.43 -20.68 -4.39
CA ALA A 150 -22.87 -20.72 -4.58
C ALA A 150 -23.41 -22.13 -4.24
N ASP A 151 -23.59 -22.39 -2.94
CA ASP A 151 -24.35 -23.52 -2.42
C ASP A 151 -25.50 -23.02 -1.53
N THR A 152 -26.48 -23.88 -1.21
CA THR A 152 -27.71 -23.47 -0.49
C THR A 152 -27.45 -22.87 0.89
N THR A 153 -26.37 -23.25 1.57
CA THR A 153 -25.97 -22.72 2.88
C THR A 153 -25.18 -21.42 2.72
N SER A 154 -24.15 -21.43 1.88
CA SER A 154 -23.28 -20.29 1.58
C SER A 154 -24.06 -19.11 0.98
N SER A 155 -25.11 -19.37 0.19
CA SER A 155 -25.98 -18.33 -0.38
C SER A 155 -26.76 -17.55 0.69
N LYS A 156 -27.26 -18.23 1.74
CA LYS A 156 -27.97 -17.55 2.85
C LYS A 156 -27.01 -16.68 3.67
N ILE A 157 -25.82 -17.22 3.97
CA ILE A 157 -24.78 -16.50 4.70
C ILE A 157 -24.29 -15.30 3.90
N LYS A 158 -24.04 -15.46 2.60
CA LYS A 158 -23.64 -14.38 1.71
C LYS A 158 -24.67 -13.24 1.71
N ALA A 159 -25.96 -13.55 1.64
CA ALA A 159 -27.02 -12.55 1.68
C ALA A 159 -27.04 -11.77 3.02
N ASP A 160 -26.90 -12.47 4.15
CA ASP A 160 -26.83 -11.83 5.48
C ASP A 160 -25.61 -10.89 5.59
N LEU A 161 -24.42 -11.38 5.21
CA LEU A 161 -23.18 -10.62 5.28
C LEU A 161 -23.20 -9.38 4.36
N LEU A 162 -23.78 -9.47 3.16
CA LEU A 162 -23.97 -8.32 2.27
C LEU A 162 -24.95 -7.29 2.85
N SER A 163 -26.03 -7.76 3.48
CA SER A 163 -26.99 -6.88 4.16
C SER A 163 -26.30 -6.10 5.27
N ARG A 164 -25.51 -6.78 6.11
CA ARG A 164 -24.73 -6.16 7.19
C ARG A 164 -23.73 -5.13 6.65
N LEU A 165 -22.97 -5.46 5.60
CA LEU A 165 -22.05 -4.53 4.95
C LEU A 165 -22.75 -3.28 4.39
N SER A 166 -23.95 -3.43 3.83
CA SER A 166 -24.72 -2.29 3.29
C SER A 166 -25.20 -1.29 4.35
N LEU A 167 -25.28 -1.72 5.61
CA LEU A 167 -25.67 -0.89 6.74
C LEU A 167 -24.49 -0.17 7.40
N ILE A 168 -23.25 -0.52 7.05
CA ILE A 168 -22.05 0.12 7.60
C ILE A 168 -21.96 1.54 7.04
N LYS A 169 -22.17 2.52 7.92
CA LYS A 169 -21.80 3.92 7.64
C LYS A 169 -20.29 4.04 7.77
N VAL A 170 -19.61 3.95 6.62
CA VAL A 170 -18.17 4.13 6.55
C VAL A 170 -17.84 5.52 7.03
N THR A 171 -17.00 5.59 8.05
CA THR A 171 -16.31 6.84 8.34
C THR A 171 -15.20 6.85 7.32
N ASN A 172 -15.29 7.70 6.30
CA ASN A 172 -14.11 8.01 5.50
C ASN A 172 -13.10 8.63 6.45
N VAL A 173 -12.34 7.77 7.12
CA VAL A 173 -11.05 8.12 7.69
C VAL A 173 -10.19 8.31 6.45
N THR A 174 -10.37 9.45 5.78
CA THR A 174 -9.20 10.18 5.32
C THR A 174 -8.37 10.28 6.58
N THR A 175 -7.40 9.38 6.74
CA THR A 175 -6.30 9.65 7.64
C THR A 175 -5.93 11.09 7.33
N PRO A 176 -5.97 12.02 8.31
CA PRO A 176 -5.28 13.27 8.07
C PRO A 176 -3.91 12.84 7.59
N ILE A 177 -3.53 13.26 6.38
CA ILE A 177 -2.15 13.12 5.95
C ILE A 177 -1.39 13.78 7.09
N VAL A 178 -0.73 12.98 7.92
CA VAL A 178 0.32 13.49 8.78
C VAL A 178 1.42 13.81 7.78
N THR A 179 1.31 14.98 7.15
CA THR A 179 2.49 15.67 6.68
C THR A 179 3.26 15.91 7.95
N THR A 180 4.21 15.03 8.26
CA THR A 180 5.31 15.44 9.13
C THR A 180 5.73 16.79 8.57
N PRO A 181 5.65 17.90 9.35
CA PRO A 181 6.05 19.19 8.83
C PRO A 181 7.45 18.98 8.25
N SER A 182 7.60 19.26 6.95
CA SER A 182 8.94 19.30 6.37
C SER A 182 9.65 20.38 7.16
N VAL A 183 10.56 19.95 8.05
CA VAL A 183 11.39 20.89 8.78
C VAL A 183 12.23 21.55 7.72
N ASP A 184 11.90 22.80 7.43
CA ASP A 184 12.73 23.64 6.61
C ASP A 184 14.01 23.90 7.39
N ILE A 185 15.11 23.38 6.88
CA ILE A 185 16.46 23.49 7.45
C ILE A 185 17.35 24.40 6.59
N THR A 186 16.81 24.99 5.51
CA THR A 186 17.61 25.73 4.54
C THR A 186 17.53 27.21 4.85
N ALA A 187 18.67 27.84 5.14
CA ALA A 187 18.69 29.27 5.35
C ALA A 187 18.51 30.06 4.04
N PRO A 188 17.84 31.23 4.07
CA PRO A 188 17.73 32.10 2.91
C PRO A 188 19.09 32.52 2.37
N ILE A 189 19.20 32.65 1.05
CA ILE A 189 20.43 33.04 0.36
C ILE A 189 20.31 34.49 -0.09
N LEU A 190 21.35 35.30 0.15
CA LEU A 190 21.51 36.60 -0.49
C LEU A 190 22.07 36.40 -1.90
N ASN A 191 21.25 36.58 -2.92
CA ASN A 191 21.61 36.37 -4.32
C ASN A 191 22.44 37.54 -4.84
N SER A 192 21.95 38.76 -4.65
CA SER A 192 22.61 39.97 -5.10
C SER A 192 22.37 41.17 -4.19
N VAL A 193 23.31 42.11 -4.25
CA VAL A 193 23.22 43.42 -3.62
C VAL A 193 23.51 44.49 -4.67
N ALA A 194 22.78 45.60 -4.64
CA ALA A 194 23.07 46.76 -5.45
C ALA A 194 22.84 48.06 -4.66
N LEU A 195 23.60 49.10 -4.97
CA LEU A 195 23.36 50.45 -4.45
C LEU A 195 22.65 51.27 -5.52
N THR A 196 21.69 52.12 -5.14
CA THR A 196 21.12 53.13 -6.03
C THR A 196 21.93 54.41 -5.88
N ILE A 197 22.78 54.71 -6.86
CA ILE A 197 23.67 55.88 -6.91
C ILE A 197 23.39 56.64 -8.20
N GLY A 198 22.28 57.39 -8.25
CA GLY A 198 21.68 57.90 -9.49
C GLY A 198 21.12 56.78 -10.38
N GLN A 199 21.94 55.76 -10.68
CA GLN A 199 21.63 54.51 -11.35
C GLN A 199 21.96 53.32 -10.43
N SER A 200 21.55 52.11 -10.83
CA SER A 200 21.90 50.88 -10.08
C SER A 200 23.38 50.53 -10.24
N VAL A 201 24.08 50.34 -9.13
CA VAL A 201 25.48 49.88 -9.05
C VAL A 201 25.51 48.52 -8.36
N SER A 202 25.71 47.46 -9.14
CA SER A 202 25.73 46.09 -8.63
C SER A 202 27.00 45.79 -7.84
N ALA A 203 26.83 45.07 -6.73
CA ALA A 203 27.95 44.50 -6.00
C ALA A 203 28.56 43.30 -6.75
N ILE A 204 29.85 43.11 -6.58
CA ILE A 204 30.57 41.91 -7.01
C ILE A 204 30.52 40.90 -5.87
N LYS A 205 30.09 39.67 -6.17
CA LYS A 205 30.05 38.56 -5.21
C LYS A 205 31.37 37.79 -5.26
N ASP A 206 31.99 37.54 -4.11
CA ASP A 206 33.20 36.72 -4.01
C ASP A 206 32.88 35.22 -3.87
N ALA A 207 33.92 34.38 -3.86
CA ALA A 207 33.78 32.93 -3.73
C ALA A 207 33.15 32.48 -2.39
N SER A 208 33.27 33.31 -1.34
CA SER A 208 32.64 33.10 -0.03
C SER A 208 31.17 33.56 0.01
N GLY A 209 30.70 34.16 -1.09
CA GLY A 209 29.37 34.72 -1.24
C GLY A 209 29.18 36.08 -0.57
N ASN A 210 30.24 36.74 -0.14
CA ASN A 210 30.21 38.13 0.34
C ASN A 210 30.19 39.10 -0.84
N PHE A 211 29.79 40.33 -0.57
CA PHE A 211 29.55 41.34 -1.60
C PHE A 211 30.48 42.53 -1.41
N LYS A 212 30.99 43.07 -2.52
CA LYS A 212 31.76 44.32 -2.54
C LYS A 212 31.20 45.28 -3.56
N VAL A 213 30.98 46.53 -3.15
CA VAL A 213 30.61 47.63 -4.04
C VAL A 213 31.74 48.66 -4.03
N SER A 214 32.19 49.05 -5.21
CA SER A 214 33.18 50.11 -5.40
C SER A 214 32.48 51.41 -5.79
N LEU A 215 32.91 52.52 -5.18
CA LEU A 215 32.43 53.87 -5.50
C LEU A 215 33.37 54.60 -6.48
N ALA A 216 34.36 53.93 -7.09
CA ALA A 216 35.36 54.57 -7.97
C ALA A 216 34.71 55.33 -9.13
N ALA A 217 33.76 54.69 -9.80
CA ALA A 217 33.10 55.20 -10.99
C ALA A 217 32.02 56.26 -10.69
N ALA A 218 31.62 56.41 -9.42
CA ALA A 218 30.58 57.34 -9.02
C ALA A 218 31.15 58.76 -8.81
N LYS A 219 30.46 59.75 -9.37
CA LYS A 219 30.80 61.18 -9.24
C LYS A 219 30.44 61.67 -7.85
N ALA A 220 31.17 62.66 -7.34
CA ALA A 220 30.90 63.23 -6.01
C ALA A 220 29.48 63.79 -5.86
N THR A 221 28.88 64.25 -6.96
CA THR A 221 27.51 64.79 -7.03
C THR A 221 26.44 63.71 -7.11
N ASP A 222 26.78 62.45 -7.35
CA ASP A 222 25.79 61.38 -7.43
C ASP A 222 25.20 61.12 -6.04
N MET A 223 23.90 60.81 -6.01
CA MET A 223 23.17 60.58 -4.76
C MET A 223 23.02 59.09 -4.51
N PHE A 224 23.56 58.62 -3.38
CA PHE A 224 23.31 57.29 -2.84
C PHE A 224 22.01 57.29 -2.04
N THR A 225 20.97 56.66 -2.59
CA THR A 225 19.59 56.78 -2.10
C THR A 225 19.02 55.50 -1.51
N ALA A 226 19.49 54.33 -1.97
CA ALA A 226 19.00 53.05 -1.46
C ALA A 226 20.00 51.91 -1.58
N VAL A 227 19.82 50.90 -0.72
CA VAL A 227 20.46 49.58 -0.83
C VAL A 227 19.40 48.57 -1.25
N ASN A 228 19.64 47.82 -2.32
CA ASN A 228 18.74 46.83 -2.84
C ASN A 228 19.29 45.42 -2.59
N PHE A 229 18.47 44.56 -1.99
CA PHE A 229 18.76 43.14 -1.79
C PHE A 229 17.82 42.28 -2.63
N ASN A 230 18.37 41.21 -3.19
CA ASN A 230 17.60 40.09 -3.74
C ASN A 230 17.99 38.81 -3.01
N THR A 231 16.99 38.06 -2.54
CA THR A 231 17.15 36.82 -1.78
C THR A 231 16.42 35.66 -2.44
N SER A 232 16.72 34.44 -2.01
CA SER A 232 16.06 33.21 -2.49
C SER A 232 14.56 33.17 -2.19
N GLU A 233 14.13 33.82 -1.10
CA GLU A 233 12.77 33.76 -0.60
C GLU A 233 12.43 34.95 0.31
N LYS A 234 11.18 34.99 0.77
CA LYS A 234 10.71 35.93 1.79
C LYS A 234 11.44 35.69 3.12
N ALA A 235 12.09 36.71 3.64
CA ALA A 235 12.80 36.64 4.90
C ALA A 235 12.78 37.99 5.62
N THR A 236 13.26 38.02 6.85
CA THR A 236 13.69 39.26 7.51
C THR A 236 15.19 39.44 7.31
N VAL A 237 15.65 40.69 7.20
CA VAL A 237 17.08 41.01 7.18
C VAL A 237 17.43 41.97 8.29
N LYS A 238 18.37 41.57 9.13
CA LYS A 238 19.02 42.44 10.11
C LYS A 238 20.33 42.94 9.52
N VAL A 239 20.42 44.25 9.28
CA VAL A 239 21.64 44.90 8.80
C VAL A 239 22.35 45.54 9.98
N THR A 240 23.58 45.09 10.24
CA THR A 240 24.44 45.62 11.31
C THR A 240 25.62 46.38 10.70
N CYS A 241 25.84 47.60 11.20
CA CYS A 241 26.92 48.48 10.78
C CYS A 241 27.42 49.28 11.99
N LEU A 242 28.74 49.30 12.22
CA LEU A 242 29.37 50.03 13.34
C LEU A 242 28.68 49.78 14.71
N GLY A 243 28.30 48.53 14.97
CA GLY A 243 27.62 48.11 16.21
C GLY A 243 26.12 48.45 16.30
N ARG A 244 25.56 49.19 15.34
CA ARG A 244 24.11 49.47 15.27
C ARG A 244 23.43 48.51 14.33
N SER A 245 22.19 48.13 14.62
CA SER A 245 21.43 47.20 13.79
C SER A 245 20.03 47.74 13.49
N LYS A 246 19.53 47.49 12.28
CA LYS A 246 18.13 47.71 11.90
C LYS A 246 17.61 46.52 11.13
N THR A 247 16.33 46.18 11.34
CA THR A 247 15.67 45.03 10.72
C THR A 247 14.67 45.51 9.68
N PHE A 248 14.61 44.81 8.55
CA PHE A 248 13.71 45.06 7.45
C PHE A 248 13.06 43.75 6.98
N THR A 249 11.89 43.84 6.36
CA THR A 249 11.17 42.68 5.83
C THR A 249 11.33 42.62 4.32
N ILE A 250 11.77 41.48 3.80
CA ILE A 250 11.85 41.22 2.37
C ILE A 250 10.47 40.79 1.86
N ASN A 251 10.09 41.23 0.67
CA ASN A 251 8.80 40.91 0.09
C ASN A 251 8.71 39.45 -0.41
N ASP A 252 7.52 39.03 -0.83
CA ASP A 252 7.27 37.66 -1.29
C ASP A 252 8.05 37.29 -2.57
N SER A 253 8.56 38.28 -3.30
CA SER A 253 9.42 38.09 -4.48
C SER A 253 10.92 38.05 -4.15
N GLY A 254 11.30 38.03 -2.87
CA GLY A 254 12.70 38.04 -2.44
C GLY A 254 13.39 39.38 -2.63
N ASN A 255 12.66 40.48 -2.85
CA ASN A 255 13.24 41.81 -3.09
C ASN A 255 13.04 42.73 -1.89
N LEU A 256 14.04 43.56 -1.62
CA LEU A 256 13.97 44.63 -0.63
C LEU A 256 14.79 45.83 -1.10
N THR A 257 14.16 47.01 -1.03
CA THR A 257 14.84 48.30 -1.20
C THR A 257 14.83 49.02 0.14
N ILE A 258 16.03 49.27 0.68
CA ILE A 258 16.24 49.99 1.94
C ILE A 258 16.65 51.42 1.60
N PRO A 259 15.82 52.43 1.88
CA PRO A 259 16.23 53.82 1.76
C PRO A 259 17.46 54.11 2.63
N VAL A 260 18.42 54.86 2.11
CA VAL A 260 19.64 55.22 2.88
C VAL A 260 19.31 56.03 4.12
N ALA A 261 18.28 56.87 4.06
CA ALA A 261 17.74 57.60 5.22
C ALA A 261 17.31 56.64 6.35
N ASP A 262 16.74 55.47 5.99
CA ASP A 262 16.36 54.47 6.96
C ASP A 262 17.56 53.74 7.56
N LEU A 263 18.62 53.51 6.79
CA LEU A 263 19.82 52.84 7.27
C LEU A 263 20.68 53.76 8.14
N LEU A 264 20.81 55.02 7.76
CA LEU A 264 21.78 55.97 8.34
C LEU A 264 21.16 57.01 9.27
N GLY A 265 19.83 57.20 9.27
CA GLY A 265 19.15 58.16 10.13
C GLY A 265 19.67 59.59 9.94
N SER A 266 20.11 60.24 11.02
CA SER A 266 20.59 61.64 10.99
C SER A 266 21.82 61.87 10.10
N TYR A 267 22.57 60.81 9.75
CA TYR A 267 23.69 60.91 8.81
C TYR A 267 23.25 60.99 7.34
N ALA A 268 21.98 60.70 7.07
CA ALA A 268 21.29 60.88 5.79
C ALA A 268 19.98 61.64 6.03
N PRO A 269 20.06 62.93 6.43
CA PRO A 269 18.94 63.66 7.03
C PRO A 269 17.79 63.97 6.06
N SER A 270 17.96 63.68 4.77
CA SER A 270 16.91 63.87 3.75
C SER A 270 16.49 62.53 3.15
N ALA A 271 15.23 62.43 2.75
CA ALA A 271 14.73 61.29 1.97
C ALA A 271 15.47 61.12 0.62
N ALA A 272 16.23 62.12 0.18
CA ALA A 272 17.05 62.07 -1.02
C ALA A 272 18.37 61.29 -0.85
N GLY A 273 18.70 60.81 0.35
CA GLY A 273 19.93 60.05 0.61
C GLY A 273 21.14 60.92 0.94
N ILE A 274 22.34 60.48 0.56
CA ILE A 274 23.61 61.21 0.75
C ILE A 274 24.39 61.33 -0.55
N SER A 275 25.14 62.41 -0.74
CA SER A 275 26.05 62.51 -1.88
C SER A 275 27.21 61.53 -1.73
N VAL A 276 27.70 60.98 -2.84
CA VAL A 276 28.88 60.12 -2.86
C VAL A 276 30.11 60.86 -2.35
N GLY A 277 30.24 62.16 -2.60
CA GLY A 277 31.32 62.97 -2.04
C GLY A 277 31.31 62.97 -0.51
N THR A 278 30.16 63.22 0.10
CA THR A 278 29.98 63.15 1.56
C THR A 278 30.26 61.73 2.09
N LEU A 279 29.74 60.70 1.42
CA LEU A 279 29.99 59.31 1.80
C LEU A 279 31.50 58.98 1.77
N LYS A 280 32.21 59.31 0.68
CA LYS A 280 33.66 59.08 0.57
C LYS A 280 34.44 59.79 1.67
N ASN A 281 34.04 61.00 2.06
CA ASN A 281 34.63 61.70 3.21
C ASN A 281 34.45 60.90 4.51
N TYR A 282 33.24 60.38 4.79
CA TYR A 282 33.03 59.53 5.96
C TYR A 282 33.83 58.22 5.89
N LEU A 283 33.89 57.58 4.72
CA LEU A 283 34.68 56.36 4.55
C LEU A 283 36.17 56.60 4.78
N SER A 284 36.70 57.77 4.40
CA SER A 284 38.11 58.12 4.65
C SER A 284 38.48 58.13 6.14
N LEU A 285 37.53 58.49 7.01
CA LEU A 285 37.68 58.45 8.46
C LEU A 285 37.59 57.02 9.03
N LEU A 286 37.06 56.07 8.24
CA LEU A 286 36.83 54.67 8.62
C LEU A 286 37.78 53.69 7.92
N GLY A 287 38.87 54.19 7.30
CA GLY A 287 39.82 53.34 6.57
C GLY A 287 39.37 52.99 5.14
N ASN A 288 38.72 53.94 4.46
CA ASN A 288 38.25 53.88 3.05
C ASN A 288 37.15 52.86 2.72
N SER A 289 36.57 52.21 3.72
CA SER A 289 35.44 51.32 3.50
C SER A 289 34.54 51.22 4.73
N ILE A 290 33.32 50.74 4.52
CA ILE A 290 32.39 50.40 5.59
C ILE A 290 31.84 49.00 5.34
N THR A 291 31.66 48.27 6.42
CA THR A 291 31.17 46.90 6.38
C THR A 291 29.75 46.84 6.94
N LEU A 292 28.83 46.28 6.15
CA LEU A 292 27.48 45.93 6.57
C LEU A 292 27.39 44.41 6.69
N ASN A 293 26.97 43.92 7.85
CA ASN A 293 26.64 42.51 8.02
C ASN A 293 25.14 42.33 7.88
N ALA A 294 24.70 41.64 6.83
CA ALA A 294 23.30 41.34 6.59
C ALA A 294 23.01 39.90 7.03
N THR A 295 22.19 39.73 8.05
CA THR A 295 21.71 38.43 8.52
C THR A 295 20.28 38.24 8.07
N LEU A 296 20.06 37.26 7.19
CA LEU A 296 18.75 36.82 6.73
C LEU A 296 18.18 35.80 7.71
N THR A 297 16.87 35.84 7.96
CA THR A 297 16.17 34.85 8.78
C THR A 297 14.79 34.58 8.19
N ASP A 298 14.50 33.32 7.86
CA ASP A 298 13.19 32.89 7.37
C ASP A 298 12.15 32.75 8.50
N ALA A 299 10.94 32.30 8.15
CA ALA A 299 9.87 32.04 9.12
C ALA A 299 10.12 30.81 10.01
N SER A 300 11.00 29.91 9.55
CA SER A 300 11.39 28.66 10.22
C SER A 300 12.54 28.88 11.22
N GLY A 301 13.16 30.06 11.21
CA GLY A 301 14.27 30.47 12.05
C GLY A 301 15.67 30.15 11.49
N ASN A 302 15.77 29.62 10.26
CA ASN A 302 17.07 29.39 9.64
C ASN A 302 17.67 30.73 9.22
N ALA A 303 18.98 30.88 9.45
CA ALA A 303 19.67 32.14 9.23
C ALA A 303 20.97 31.99 8.44
N SER A 304 21.25 32.97 7.60
CA SER A 304 22.53 33.11 6.92
C SER A 304 23.03 34.55 7.07
N THR A 305 24.34 34.71 7.21
CA THR A 305 24.96 36.05 7.31
C THR A 305 25.92 36.24 6.16
N LYS A 306 25.81 37.38 5.48
CA LYS A 306 26.76 37.83 4.46
C LYS A 306 27.28 39.22 4.76
N THR A 307 28.55 39.41 4.43
CA THR A 307 29.22 40.69 4.56
C THR A 307 29.12 41.48 3.26
N ILE A 308 28.81 42.77 3.37
CA ILE A 308 28.72 43.70 2.25
C ILE A 308 29.70 44.84 2.55
N ILE A 309 30.69 45.02 1.70
CA ILE A 309 31.71 46.06 1.83
C ILE A 309 31.42 47.15 0.80
N ILE A 310 31.26 48.39 1.27
CA ILE A 310 31.17 49.57 0.41
C ILE A 310 32.51 50.30 0.53
N ALA A 311 33.25 50.39 -0.58
CA ALA A 311 34.58 50.98 -0.63
C ALA A 311 34.57 52.30 -1.41
N ALA A 312 35.34 53.30 -0.93
CA ALA A 312 35.46 54.60 -1.59
C ALA A 312 36.14 54.53 -2.98
N ASN A 313 36.95 53.49 -3.19
CA ASN A 313 37.88 53.33 -4.30
C ASN A 313 37.40 52.35 -5.35
#